data_AF-A0A327XUM2-F1
#
_entry.id   AF-A0A327XUM2-F1
#
_cell.length_a   1.000
_cell.length_b   1.000
_cell.length_c   1.000
_cell.angle_alpha   90.00
_cell.angle_beta   90.00
_cell.angle_gamma   90.00
#
_symmetry.space_group_name_H-M   'P 1'
#
loop_
_entity.id
_entity.type
_entity.pdbx_description
1 polymer ?
#
loop_
_entity_poly.entity_id
_entity_poly.type
_entity_poly.pdbx_seq_one_letter_code
_entity_poly.pdbx_strand_id
1 'polypeptide(L)'
;MKDFVDSTAFNAEQGNRARKLFAAVVLAALDDAIADDKKYGNGPEQIARWARSRDGREVLSCAGIDPNERVVSGLMEFVGKGVRTSVALSREESERRHAAAAADQAEAA
;
A
#
# COMPACT_ATOMS: atom_id res chain seq x y z
N MET A 1 4.21 23.76 36.89
CA MET A 1 5.37 23.13 36.25
C MET A 1 4.94 22.84 34.82
N LYS A 2 5.53 23.46 33.79
CA LYS A 2 5.15 23.21 32.39
C LYS A 2 5.51 21.75 32.08
N ASP A 3 4.54 20.95 31.68
CA ASP A 3 4.76 19.57 31.27
C ASP A 3 5.86 19.53 30.21
N PHE A 4 6.99 18.95 30.58
CA PHE A 4 8.15 18.81 29.70
C PHE A 4 7.84 17.68 28.71
N VAL A 5 7.00 17.98 27.72
CA VAL A 5 6.79 17.08 26.59
C VAL A 5 8.12 16.91 25.87
N ASP A 6 8.67 15.70 25.95
CA ASP A 6 9.85 15.32 25.19
C ASP A 6 9.57 15.55 23.70
N SER A 7 10.17 16.61 23.16
CA SER A 7 10.01 17.02 21.76
C SER A 7 10.45 15.91 20.80
N THR A 8 11.36 15.04 21.23
CA THR A 8 11.82 13.87 20.46
C THR A 8 10.70 12.83 20.34
N ALA A 9 10.04 12.49 21.45
CA ALA A 9 8.93 11.55 21.47
C ALA A 9 7.72 12.09 20.70
N PHE A 10 7.38 13.37 20.86
CA PHE A 10 6.29 14.00 20.10
C PHE A 10 6.59 14.00 18.59
N ASN A 11 7.81 14.35 18.17
CA ASN A 11 8.21 14.33 16.77
C ASN A 11 8.22 12.91 16.16
N ALA A 12 8.62 11.90 16.94
CA ALA A 12 8.57 10.50 16.52
C ALA A 12 7.11 10.03 16.30
N GLU A 13 6.20 10.42 17.19
CA GLU A 13 4.78 10.10 17.04
C GLU A 13 4.14 10.84 15.86
N GLN A 14 4.45 12.13 15.67
CA GLN A 14 4.00 12.89 14.50
C GLN A 14 4.56 12.31 13.19
N GLY A 15 5.82 11.87 13.18
CA GLY A 15 6.43 11.19 12.04
C GLY A 15 5.75 9.86 11.70
N ASN A 16 5.40 9.07 12.72
CA ASN A 16 4.63 7.82 12.52
C ASN A 16 3.20 8.09 12.04
N ARG A 17 2.54 9.13 12.55
CA ARG A 17 1.20 9.54 12.08
C ARG A 17 1.27 10.02 10.62
N ALA A 18 2.26 10.84 10.27
CA ALA A 18 2.47 11.32 8.91
C ALA A 18 2.71 10.14 7.94
N ARG A 19 3.56 9.17 8.31
CA ARG A 19 3.80 7.97 7.50
C ARG A 19 2.52 7.20 7.18
N LYS A 20 1.61 7.08 8.16
CA LYS A 20 0.29 6.43 7.96
C LYS A 20 -0.60 7.21 6.99
N LEU A 21 -0.56 8.54 7.04
CA LEU A 21 -1.29 9.38 6.08
C LEU A 21 -0.76 9.17 4.66
N PHE A 22 0.56 9.16 4.48
CA PHE A 22 1.16 8.88 3.17
C PHE A 22 0.85 7.45 2.68
N ALA A 23 0.82 6.46 3.57
CA ALA A 23 0.37 5.11 3.22
C ALA A 23 -1.09 5.11 2.72
N ALA A 24 -1.98 5.90 3.33
CA ALA A 24 -3.35 6.04 2.86
C ALA A 24 -3.43 6.66 1.45
N VAL A 25 -2.54 7.61 1.11
CA VAL A 25 -2.44 8.17 -0.25
C VAL A 25 -2.05 7.08 -1.26
N VAL A 26 -1.11 6.19 -0.89
CA VAL A 26 -0.72 5.05 -1.75
C VAL A 26 -1.91 4.12 -1.99
N LEU A 27 -2.72 3.83 -0.97
CA LEU A 27 -3.93 3.02 -1.11
C LEU A 27 -4.96 3.67 -2.04
N ALA A 28 -5.17 4.99 -1.92
CA ALA A 28 -6.06 5.73 -2.81
C ALA A 28 -5.58 5.67 -4.27
N ALA A 29 -4.28 5.87 -4.52
CA ALA A 29 -3.71 5.78 -5.87
C ALA A 29 -3.88 4.37 -6.48
N LEU A 30 -3.82 3.31 -5.66
CA LEU A 30 -4.09 1.94 -6.10
C LEU A 30 -5.56 1.74 -6.47
N ASP A 31 -6.50 2.23 -5.66
CA ASP A 31 -7.93 2.13 -5.97
C ASP A 31 -8.30 2.92 -7.24
N ASP A 32 -7.71 4.11 -7.44
CA ASP A 32 -7.88 4.91 -8.66
C ASP A 32 -7.37 4.14 -9.89
N ALA A 33 -6.17 3.56 -9.80
CA ALA A 33 -5.60 2.76 -10.88
C ALA A 33 -6.42 1.50 -11.18
N ILE A 34 -6.99 0.83 -10.16
CA ILE A 34 -7.91 -0.32 -10.34
C ILE A 34 -9.21 0.11 -11.04
N ALA A 35 -9.76 1.27 -10.67
CA ALA A 35 -10.96 1.79 -11.30
C ALA A 35 -10.71 2.14 -12.78
N ASP A 36 -9.57 2.75 -13.06
CA ASP A 36 -9.14 3.05 -14.43
C ASP A 36 -8.86 1.79 -15.24
N ASP A 37 -8.25 0.75 -14.64
CA ASP A 37 -8.05 -0.53 -15.32
C ASP A 37 -9.37 -1.14 -15.77
N LYS A 38 -10.39 -1.12 -14.91
CA LYS A 38 -11.73 -1.63 -15.24
C LYS A 38 -12.41 -0.84 -16.37
N LYS A 39 -12.07 0.44 -16.52
CA LYS A 39 -12.71 1.34 -17.48
C LYS A 39 -11.97 1.42 -18.81
N TYR A 40 -10.65 1.36 -18.77
CA TYR A 40 -9.77 1.68 -19.90
C TYR A 40 -8.69 0.61 -20.17
N GLY A 41 -8.48 -0.35 -19.25
CA GLY A 41 -7.49 -1.42 -19.40
C GLY A 41 -6.03 -0.96 -19.32
N ASN A 42 -5.77 0.16 -18.64
CA ASN A 42 -4.44 0.77 -18.56
C ASN A 42 -3.98 1.08 -17.12
N GLY A 43 -4.65 0.52 -16.11
CA GLY A 43 -4.37 0.83 -14.71
C GLY A 43 -2.95 0.46 -14.27
N PRO A 44 -2.42 -0.73 -14.63
CA PRO A 44 -1.03 -1.10 -14.37
C PRO A 44 -0.03 -0.08 -14.92
N GLU A 45 -0.22 0.39 -16.15
CA GLU A 45 0.67 1.40 -16.75
C GLU A 45 0.55 2.75 -16.04
N GLN A 46 -0.67 3.13 -15.63
CA GLN A 46 -0.91 4.38 -14.90
C GLN A 46 -0.25 4.39 -13.52
N ILE A 47 -0.41 3.32 -12.72
CA ILE A 47 0.25 3.24 -11.40
C ILE A 47 1.77 3.20 -11.55
N ALA A 48 2.28 2.54 -12.59
CA ALA A 48 3.72 2.49 -12.85
C ALA A 48 4.28 3.87 -13.22
N ARG A 49 3.56 4.63 -14.06
CA ARG A 49 3.92 6.00 -14.41
C ARG A 49 3.92 6.90 -13.17
N TRP A 50 2.90 6.77 -12.32
CA TRP A 50 2.81 7.52 -11.07
C TRP A 50 3.95 7.17 -10.12
N ALA A 51 4.22 5.88 -9.86
CA ALA A 51 5.26 5.43 -8.94
C ALA A 51 6.69 5.82 -9.40
N ARG A 52 6.90 6.02 -10.71
CA ARG A 52 8.16 6.54 -11.27
C ARG A 52 8.24 8.06 -11.32
N SER A 53 7.12 8.78 -11.16
CA SER A 53 7.08 10.24 -11.13
C SER A 53 7.77 10.80 -9.88
N ARG A 54 8.19 12.08 -9.92
CA ARG A 54 8.81 12.73 -8.76
C ARG A 54 7.89 12.66 -7.53
N ASP A 55 6.65 13.10 -7.70
CA ASP A 55 5.70 13.21 -6.60
C ASP A 55 5.30 11.82 -6.06
N GLY A 56 5.15 10.81 -6.94
CA GLY A 56 4.88 9.44 -6.51
C GLY A 56 6.04 8.82 -5.72
N ARG A 57 7.29 9.06 -6.14
CA ARG A 57 8.49 8.62 -5.39
C ARG A 57 8.59 9.29 -4.02
N GLU A 58 8.24 10.56 -3.91
CA GLU A 58 8.19 11.28 -2.63
C GLU A 58 7.11 10.70 -1.71
N VAL A 59 5.90 10.44 -2.23
CA VAL A 59 4.80 9.82 -1.47
C VAL A 59 5.20 8.43 -0.96
N LEU A 60 5.77 7.58 -1.83
CA LEU A 60 6.24 6.25 -1.45
C LEU A 60 7.32 6.31 -0.35
N SER A 61 8.30 7.19 -0.51
CA SER A 61 9.37 7.38 0.48
C SER A 61 8.80 7.85 1.83
N CYS A 62 7.86 8.80 1.81
CA CYS A 62 7.18 9.28 3.00
C CYS A 62 6.29 8.21 3.66
N ALA A 63 5.75 7.27 2.88
CA ALA A 63 5.05 6.09 3.37
C ALA A 63 6.01 5.01 3.94
N GLY A 64 7.32 5.19 3.80
CA GLY A 64 8.33 4.22 4.21
C GLY A 64 8.55 3.08 3.20
N ILE A 65 8.17 3.29 1.95
CA ILE A 65 8.35 2.34 0.84
C ILE A 65 9.50 2.85 -0.02
N ASP A 66 10.53 2.02 -0.22
CA ASP A 66 11.66 2.36 -1.09
C ASP A 66 11.24 2.34 -2.57
N PRO A 67 11.31 3.48 -3.30
CA PRO A 67 10.88 3.53 -4.69
C PRO A 67 11.92 2.85 -5.60
N ASN A 68 11.66 1.59 -5.95
CA ASN A 68 12.47 0.81 -6.87
C ASN A 68 11.57 -0.01 -7.83
N GLU A 69 12.16 -0.58 -8.87
CA GLU A 69 11.38 -1.31 -9.89
C GLU A 69 10.67 -2.54 -9.33
N ARG A 70 11.17 -3.18 -8.26
CA ARG A 70 10.44 -4.27 -7.59
C ARG A 70 9.13 -3.77 -6.98
N VAL A 71 9.13 -2.60 -6.35
CA VAL A 71 7.92 -1.97 -5.83
C VAL A 71 6.97 -1.62 -6.97
N VAL A 72 7.48 -1.01 -8.06
CA VAL A 72 6.66 -0.67 -9.22
C VAL A 72 5.99 -1.92 -9.80
N SER A 73 6.73 -2.99 -10.04
CA SER A 73 6.17 -4.27 -10.52
C SER A 73 5.12 -4.84 -9.57
N GLY A 74 5.34 -4.77 -8.25
CA GLY A 74 4.37 -5.23 -7.27
C GLY A 74 3.07 -4.42 -7.28
N LEU A 75 3.16 -3.09 -7.44
CA LEU A 75 1.99 -2.22 -7.57
C LEU A 75 1.20 -2.55 -8.85
N MET A 76 1.90 -2.76 -9.98
CA MET A 76 1.28 -3.17 -11.24
C MET A 76 0.54 -4.50 -11.12
N GLU A 77 1.18 -5.51 -10.51
CA GLU A 77 0.57 -6.83 -10.30
C GLU A 77 -0.67 -6.73 -9.39
N PHE A 78 -0.62 -5.91 -8.35
CA PHE A 78 -1.76 -5.69 -7.47
C PHE A 78 -2.94 -5.05 -8.21
N VAL A 79 -2.68 -4.01 -9.01
CA VAL A 79 -3.72 -3.35 -9.81
C VAL A 79 -4.31 -4.32 -10.83
N GLY A 80 -3.47 -5.12 -11.51
CA GLY A 80 -3.93 -6.13 -12.47
C GLY A 80 -4.79 -7.24 -11.86
N LYS A 81 -4.65 -7.52 -10.55
CA LYS A 81 -5.56 -8.42 -9.82
C LYS A 81 -6.93 -7.80 -9.56
N GLY A 82 -7.05 -6.47 -9.60
CA GLY A 82 -8.33 -5.75 -9.51
C GLY A 82 -9.05 -5.82 -8.15
N VAL A 83 -8.36 -6.28 -7.10
CA VAL A 83 -8.89 -6.41 -5.73
C VAL A 83 -8.84 -5.03 -5.05
N ARG A 84 -10.00 -4.49 -4.66
CA ARG A 84 -10.07 -3.20 -3.94
C ARG A 84 -9.23 -3.26 -2.67
N THR A 85 -8.51 -2.19 -2.36
CA THR A 85 -7.63 -2.16 -1.19
C THR A 85 -8.39 -2.42 0.11
N SER A 86 -9.63 -1.93 0.22
CA SER A 86 -10.52 -2.16 1.38
C SER A 86 -10.89 -3.63 1.59
N VAL A 87 -10.93 -4.42 0.52
CA VAL A 87 -11.24 -5.85 0.55
C VAL A 87 -9.96 -6.62 0.90
N ALA A 88 -8.83 -6.30 0.24
CA ALA A 88 -7.52 -6.88 0.53
C ALA A 88 -7.04 -6.66 1.98
N LEU A 89 -7.45 -5.56 2.62
CA LEU A 89 -7.10 -5.23 4.00
C LEU A 89 -8.12 -5.74 5.03
N SER A 90 -9.22 -6.36 4.61
CA SER A 90 -10.22 -6.91 5.53
C SER A 90 -9.62 -8.09 6.31
N ARG A 91 -9.77 -8.06 7.64
CA ARG A 91 -9.33 -9.15 8.53
C ARG A 91 -9.95 -10.48 8.12
N GLU A 92 -11.21 -10.47 7.71
CA GLU A 92 -11.94 -11.66 7.27
C GLU A 92 -11.33 -12.27 5.99
N GLU A 93 -10.89 -11.45 5.03
CA GLU A 93 -10.23 -11.97 3.82
C GLU A 93 -8.82 -12.49 4.12
N SER A 94 -8.08 -11.79 4.97
CA SER A 94 -6.74 -12.22 5.41
C SER A 94 -6.79 -13.58 6.10
N GLU A 95 -7.70 -13.77 7.06
CA GLU A 95 -7.92 -15.04 7.76
C GLU A 95 -8.33 -16.16 6.80
N ARG A 96 -9.18 -15.86 5.80
CA ARG A 96 -9.61 -16.85 4.79
C ARG A 96 -8.46 -17.29 3.89
N ARG A 97 -7.58 -16.37 3.47
CA ARG A 97 -6.37 -16.71 2.70
C ARG A 97 -5.38 -17.52 3.53
N HIS A 98 -5.18 -17.16 4.80
CA HIS A 98 -4.31 -17.92 5.71
C HIS A 98 -4.85 -19.33 5.97
N ALA A 99 -6.16 -19.49 6.13
CA ALA A 99 -6.80 -20.80 6.28
C ALA A 99 -6.67 -21.65 5.01
N ALA A 100 -6.89 -21.06 3.83
CA ALA A 100 -6.70 -21.77 2.55
C ALA A 100 -5.24 -22.19 2.33
N ALA A 101 -4.28 -21.29 2.60
CA ALA A 101 -2.86 -21.61 2.49
C ALA A 101 -2.41 -22.68 3.51
N ALA A 102 -3.01 -22.71 4.70
CA ALA A 102 -2.74 -23.76 5.70
C ALA A 102 -3.34 -25.12 5.28
N ALA A 103 -4.50 -25.12 4.62
CA ALA A 103 -5.11 -26.34 4.09
C ALA A 103 -4.26 -26.93 2.93
N ASP A 104 -3.83 -26.09 1.99
CA ASP A 104 -2.96 -26.51 0.88
C ASP A 104 -1.61 -27.08 1.37
N GLN A 105 -1.05 -26.52 2.46
CA GLN A 105 0.18 -27.02 3.08
C GLN A 105 -0.02 -28.35 3.82
N ALA A 106 -1.21 -28.59 4.37
CA ALA A 106 -1.54 -29.84 5.04
C ALA A 106 -1.83 -30.97 4.05
N GLU A 107 -2.34 -30.66 2.86
CA GLU A 107 -2.61 -31.65 1.81
C GLU A 107 -1.35 -32.05 1.01
N ALA A 108 -0.32 -31.20 1.03
CA ALA A 108 0.98 -31.46 0.39
C ALA A 108 2.00 -32.21 1.27
N ALA A 109 1.66 -32.54 2.52
CA ALA A 109 2.51 -33.23 3.50
C ALA A 109 2.04 -34.69 3.72
#